data_AF-A0A8T5UBU3-F1
#
_entry.id   AF-A0A8T5UBU3-F1
#
_cell.length_a   1.000
_cell.length_b   1.000
_cell.length_c   1.000
_cell.angle_alpha   90.00
_cell.angle_beta   90.00
_cell.angle_gamma   90.00
#
_symmetry.space_group_name_H-M   'P 1'
#
loop_
_entity.id
_entity.type
_entity.pdbx_description
1 polymer ?
#
loop_
_entity_poly.entity_id
_entity_poly.type
_entity_poly.pdbx_seq_one_letter_code
_entity_poly.pdbx_strand_id
1 'polypeptide(L)'
;INNTQLNDNLNNALQMFNCENINVSTCSIHNNFEGAYIYESDMIDFYNNRFYNNTYGISIYFSNCSYLSNEYFNNIVNWRIFTR
;
A
#
# COMPACT_ATOMS: atom_id res chain seq x y z
N ILE A 1 -1.12 -0.71 11.17
CA ILE A 1 -2.06 0.39 10.87
C ILE A 1 -3.40 -0.24 10.62
N ASN A 2 -4.40 -0.02 11.49
CA ASN A 2 -5.65 -0.79 11.46
C ASN A 2 -6.87 0.12 11.45
N ASN A 3 -7.92 -0.27 10.70
CA ASN A 3 -9.24 0.36 10.72
C ASN A 3 -9.23 1.89 10.51
N THR A 4 -8.46 2.35 9.51
CA THR A 4 -8.24 3.77 9.24
C THR A 4 -8.63 4.11 7.80
N GLN A 5 -9.03 5.37 7.55
CA GLN A 5 -9.19 5.93 6.21
C GLN A 5 -8.00 6.83 5.86
N LEU A 6 -7.39 6.61 4.70
CA LEU A 6 -6.23 7.36 4.22
C LEU A 6 -6.52 7.88 2.80
N ASN A 7 -6.83 9.17 2.72
CA ASN A 7 -7.30 9.85 1.52
C ASN A 7 -6.83 11.32 1.48
N ASP A 8 -7.32 12.10 0.52
CA ASP A 8 -7.05 13.54 0.29
C ASP A 8 -5.94 13.91 -0.71
N ASN A 9 -5.85 13.21 -1.85
CA ASN A 9 -4.97 13.54 -2.98
C ASN A 9 -3.50 13.70 -2.58
N LEU A 10 -3.08 12.92 -1.58
CA LEU A 10 -1.68 12.88 -1.17
C LEU A 10 -0.83 12.25 -2.28
N ASN A 11 0.46 12.58 -2.29
CA ASN A 11 1.39 11.89 -3.16
C ASN A 11 1.41 10.39 -2.81
N ASN A 12 1.65 10.05 -1.54
CA ASN A 12 1.52 8.66 -1.06
C ASN A 12 0.68 8.67 0.22
N ALA A 13 -0.38 7.86 0.30
CA ALA A 13 -1.23 7.78 1.50
C ALA A 13 -0.51 7.08 2.66
N LEU A 14 0.21 6.00 2.34
CA LEU A 14 1.14 5.31 3.23
C LEU A 14 2.55 5.40 2.66
N GLN A 15 3.50 5.83 3.48
CA GLN A 15 4.92 5.80 3.15
C GLN A 15 5.65 4.94 4.17
N MET A 16 6.32 3.89 3.69
CA MET A 16 7.12 2.99 4.50
C MET A 16 8.54 2.95 3.94
N PHE A 17 9.48 3.50 4.70
CA PHE A 17 10.89 3.54 4.36
C PHE A 17 11.66 2.79 5.45
N ASN A 18 12.48 1.81 5.07
CA ASN A 18 13.30 1.03 6.00
C ASN A 18 12.49 0.45 7.17
N CYS A 19 11.27 -0.02 6.86
CA CYS A 19 10.36 -0.58 7.84
C CYS A 19 10.47 -2.10 7.85
N GLU A 20 10.23 -2.70 9.00
CA GLU A 20 10.21 -4.15 9.16
C GLU A 20 9.00 -4.57 10.00
N ASN A 21 8.37 -5.69 9.67
CA ASN A 21 7.26 -6.29 10.44
C ASN A 21 6.05 -5.35 10.58
N ILE A 22 5.65 -4.70 9.49
CA ILE A 22 4.48 -3.82 9.48
C ILE A 22 3.27 -4.57 8.95
N ASN A 23 2.19 -4.44 9.69
CA ASN A 23 0.90 -4.93 9.26
C ASN A 23 -0.07 -3.76 9.01
N VAL A 24 -0.69 -3.73 7.84
CA VAL A 24 -1.77 -2.81 7.49
C VAL A 24 -3.04 -3.59 7.22
N SER A 25 -4.11 -3.25 7.95
CA SER A 25 -5.35 -3.99 7.79
C SER A 25 -6.64 -3.22 7.97
N THR A 26 -7.68 -3.72 7.31
CA THR A 26 -9.05 -3.19 7.42
C THR A 26 -9.09 -1.67 7.14
N CYS A 27 -8.19 -1.18 6.28
CA CYS A 27 -8.10 0.23 5.94
C CYS A 27 -8.78 0.52 4.60
N SER A 28 -9.24 1.76 4.45
CA SER A 28 -9.71 2.31 3.17
C SER A 28 -8.69 3.32 2.68
N ILE A 29 -8.03 3.05 1.55
CA ILE A 29 -6.92 3.84 1.02
C ILE A 29 -7.31 4.31 -0.38
N HIS A 30 -7.63 5.59 -0.54
CA HIS A 30 -8.26 6.06 -1.77
C HIS A 30 -8.04 7.52 -2.12
N ASN A 31 -8.21 7.85 -3.40
CA ASN A 31 -8.03 9.20 -3.95
C ASN A 31 -6.61 9.75 -3.70
N ASN A 32 -5.56 8.96 -3.93
CA ASN A 32 -4.16 9.40 -3.82
C ASN A 32 -3.38 9.12 -5.11
N PHE A 33 -2.18 9.68 -5.26
CA PHE A 33 -1.30 9.24 -6.34
C PHE A 33 -0.82 7.80 -6.10
N GLU A 34 -0.24 7.51 -4.95
CA GLU A 34 0.01 6.15 -4.47
C GLU A 34 -0.79 5.83 -3.19
N GLY A 35 -1.44 4.68 -3.15
CA GLY A 35 -2.09 4.20 -1.93
C GLY A 35 -1.07 3.78 -0.87
N ALA A 36 -0.07 2.99 -1.25
CA ALA A 36 1.08 2.67 -0.41
C ALA A 36 2.38 2.68 -1.21
N TYR A 37 3.36 3.44 -0.73
CA TYR A 37 4.74 3.47 -1.23
C TYR A 37 5.64 2.76 -0.21
N ILE A 38 6.28 1.67 -0.64
CA ILE A 38 7.14 0.82 0.20
C ILE A 38 8.54 0.80 -0.41
N TYR A 39 9.54 1.20 0.37
CA TYR A 39 10.93 1.29 -0.07
C TYR A 39 11.88 0.68 0.97
N GLU A 40 12.78 -0.17 0.49
CA GLU A 40 13.79 -0.87 1.31
C GLU A 40 13.24 -1.46 2.62
N SER A 41 12.06 -2.10 2.55
CA SER A 41 11.35 -2.63 3.71
C SER A 41 11.16 -4.15 3.61
N ASP A 42 11.04 -4.83 4.74
CA ASP A 42 10.88 -6.29 4.80
C ASP A 42 9.70 -6.68 5.69
N MET A 43 9.11 -7.85 5.42
CA MET A 43 7.97 -8.39 6.17
C MET A 43 6.81 -7.38 6.32
N ILE A 44 6.36 -6.83 5.18
CA ILE A 44 5.20 -5.94 5.13
C ILE A 44 3.96 -6.71 4.65
N ASP A 45 2.90 -6.63 5.44
CA ASP A 45 1.64 -7.33 5.18
C ASP A 45 0.49 -6.35 4.98
N PHE A 46 -0.26 -6.53 3.89
CA PHE A 46 -1.54 -5.87 3.66
C PHE A 46 -2.65 -6.92 3.63
N TYR A 47 -3.55 -6.86 4.61
CA TYR A 47 -4.69 -7.76 4.66
C TYR A 47 -6.02 -7.03 4.85
N ASN A 48 -7.04 -7.50 4.17
CA ASN A 48 -8.41 -7.00 4.30
C ASN A 48 -8.58 -5.47 4.06
N ASN A 49 -7.74 -4.86 3.22
CA ASN A 49 -7.85 -3.44 2.89
C ASN A 49 -8.66 -3.20 1.62
N ARG A 50 -9.01 -1.95 1.37
CA ARG A 50 -9.63 -1.48 0.12
C ARG A 50 -8.77 -0.37 -0.47
N PHE A 51 -8.21 -0.61 -1.65
CA PHE A 51 -7.43 0.37 -2.42
C PHE A 51 -8.22 0.79 -3.66
N TYR A 52 -8.69 2.04 -3.72
CA TYR A 52 -9.48 2.49 -4.88
C TYR A 52 -9.27 3.95 -5.25
N ASN A 53 -9.51 4.30 -6.51
CA ASN A 53 -9.32 5.66 -7.04
C ASN A 53 -7.92 6.22 -6.79
N ASN A 54 -6.90 5.38 -6.64
CA ASN A 54 -5.51 5.83 -6.64
C ASN A 54 -4.92 5.71 -8.05
N THR A 55 -3.84 6.45 -8.34
CA THR A 55 -3.07 6.20 -9.58
C THR A 55 -2.34 4.86 -9.47
N TYR A 56 -1.69 4.62 -8.32
CA TYR A 56 -1.06 3.35 -7.96
C TYR A 56 -1.65 2.84 -6.65
N GLY A 57 -2.08 1.58 -6.60
CA GLY A 57 -2.60 0.96 -5.37
C GLY A 57 -1.48 0.72 -4.36
N ILE A 58 -0.58 -0.20 -4.67
CA ILE A 58 0.62 -0.50 -3.87
C ILE A 58 1.84 -0.49 -4.79
N SER A 59 2.84 0.33 -4.45
CA SER A 59 4.14 0.37 -5.10
C SER A 59 5.22 -0.16 -4.17
N ILE A 60 5.98 -1.16 -4.62
CA ILE A 60 6.99 -1.89 -3.86
C ILE A 60 8.35 -1.70 -4.54
N TYR A 61 9.30 -1.10 -3.84
CA TYR A 61 10.64 -0.82 -4.33
C TYR A 61 11.68 -1.47 -3.42
N PHE A 62 12.50 -2.38 -3.96
CA PHE A 62 13.57 -3.06 -3.21
C PHE A 62 13.12 -3.62 -1.86
N SER A 63 11.88 -4.12 -1.80
CA SER A 63 11.22 -4.51 -0.57
C SER A 63 10.57 -5.88 -0.71
N ASN A 64 10.38 -6.56 0.41
CA ASN A 64 9.69 -7.83 0.50
C ASN A 64 8.35 -7.62 1.22
N CYS A 65 7.25 -7.83 0.49
CA CYS A 65 5.92 -7.93 1.10
C CYS A 65 5.56 -9.41 1.23
N SER A 66 5.30 -9.86 2.46
CA SER A 66 5.09 -11.27 2.75
C SER A 66 3.66 -11.71 2.48
N TYR A 67 2.69 -10.80 2.62
CA TYR A 67 1.28 -11.13 2.43
C TYR A 67 0.45 -9.97 1.86
N LEU A 68 -0.31 -10.28 0.81
CA LEU A 68 -1.05 -9.32 0.00
C LEU A 68 -2.44 -9.87 -0.32
N SER A 69 -3.35 -9.81 0.66
CA SER A 69 -4.73 -10.32 0.54
C SER A 69 -5.74 -9.26 0.95
N ASN A 70 -6.08 -8.38 0.01
CA ASN A 70 -6.98 -7.26 0.25
C ASN A 70 -8.35 -7.50 -0.38
N GLU A 71 -9.39 -6.88 0.19
CA GLU A 71 -10.78 -7.07 -0.23
C GLU A 71 -11.03 -6.48 -1.63
N TYR A 72 -10.37 -5.37 -1.96
CA TYR A 72 -10.72 -4.60 -3.14
C TYR A 72 -9.56 -3.80 -3.71
N PHE A 73 -9.43 -3.85 -5.04
CA PHE A 73 -8.49 -3.07 -5.83
C PHE A 73 -9.17 -2.48 -7.08
N ASN A 74 -9.30 -1.16 -7.11
CA ASN A 74 -9.82 -0.43 -8.27
C ASN A 74 -9.04 0.89 -8.46
N ASN A 75 -7.82 0.75 -8.94
CA ASN A 75 -6.88 1.85 -9.19
C ASN A 75 -6.49 1.85 -10.66
N ILE A 76 -5.85 2.93 -11.14
CA ILE A 76 -5.32 2.95 -12.52
C ILE A 76 -4.31 1.82 -12.69
N VAL A 77 -3.42 1.65 -11.71
CA VAL A 77 -2.52 0.50 -11.58
C VAL A 77 -2.64 -0.06 -10.16
N ASN A 78 -3.06 -1.31 -10.00
CA ASN A 78 -3.25 -1.89 -8.67
C ASN A 78 -1.92 -2.18 -7.94
N TRP A 79 -0.90 -2.61 -8.69
CA TRP A 79 0.38 -3.05 -8.14
C TRP A 79 1.52 -2.64 -9.06
N ARG A 80 2.63 -2.22 -8.45
CA ARG A 80 3.89 -1.98 -9.15
C ARG A 80 5.04 -2.48 -8.31
N ILE A 81 5.87 -3.35 -8.87
CA ILE A 81 6.96 -3.99 -8.16
C ILE A 81 8.26 -3.72 -8.91
N PHE A 82 9.24 -3.17 -8.19
CA PHE A 82 10.61 -3.01 -8.66
C PHE A 82 11.50 -3.88 -7.79
N THR A 83 11.87 -5.02 -8.34
CA THR A 83 12.86 -5.90 -7.73
C THR A 83 14.26 -5.35 -7.98
N ARG A 84 15.22 -5.79 -7.17
CA ARG A 84 16.63 -5.71 -7.55
C ARG A 84 16.93 -6.59 -8.77
#